data_AF-A0A3B0WWA5-F1
#
_entry.id   AF-A0A3B0WWA5-F1
#
_cell.length_a   1.000
_cell.length_b   1.000
_cell.length_c   1.000
_cell.angle_alpha   90.00
_cell.angle_beta   90.00
_cell.angle_gamma   90.00
#
_symmetry.space_group_name_H-M   'P 1'
#
loop_
_entity.id
_entity.type
_entity.pdbx_description
1 polymer ?
#
loop_
_entity_poly.entity_id
_entity_poly.type
_entity_poly.pdbx_seq_one_letter_code
_entity_poly.pdbx_strand_id
1 'polypeptide(L)' 'MIDIPPIILNFVYVILGGILTLTFMKIGCSMFNKIVTFNISDELGKGNIAVGLMVMGLFIGIGIALGLVIGLGLS' A
#
# COMPACT_ATOMS: atom_id res chain seq x y z
N MET A 1 13.33 -31.65 9.54
CA MET A 1 13.17 -30.18 9.51
C MET A 1 13.15 -29.82 8.04
N ILE A 2 12.15 -29.09 7.56
CA ILE A 2 12.04 -28.79 6.13
C ILE A 2 13.06 -27.70 5.81
N ASP A 3 14.17 -28.07 5.17
CA ASP A 3 15.24 -27.17 4.74
C ASP A 3 14.79 -26.41 3.48
N ILE A 4 13.89 -25.42 3.64
CA ILE A 4 13.57 -24.52 2.53
C ILE A 4 14.82 -23.68 2.24
N PRO A 5 15.35 -23.70 1.01
CA PRO A 5 16.47 -22.84 0.66
C PRO A 5 16.04 -21.37 0.82
N PRO A 6 16.90 -20.52 1.42
CA PRO A 6 16.55 -19.14 1.79
C PRO A 6 16.05 -18.28 0.62
N ILE A 7 16.45 -18.63 -0.60
CA ILE A 7 15.97 -17.97 -1.83
C ILE A 7 14.44 -18.14 -2.03
N ILE A 8 13.90 -19.33 -1.74
CA ILE A 8 12.45 -19.61 -1.90
C ILE A 8 11.66 -18.88 -0.82
N LEU A 9 12.20 -18.82 0.40
CA LEU A 9 11.57 -18.12 1.51
C LEU A 9 11.44 -16.62 1.24
N ASN A 10 12.49 -15.98 0.72
CA ASN A 10 12.47 -14.56 0.35
C ASN A 10 11.48 -14.26 -0.78
N PHE A 11 11.37 -15.14 -1.77
CA PHE A 11 10.38 -14.99 -2.84
C PHE A 11 8.95 -15.06 -2.31
N VAL A 12 8.65 -16.03 -1.46
CA VAL A 12 7.33 -16.17 -0.82
C VAL A 12 7.03 -14.94 0.04
N TYR A 13 8.02 -14.44 0.78
CA TYR A 13 7.87 -13.26 1.62
C TYR A 13 7.56 -11.99 0.82
N VAL A 14 8.30 -11.74 -0.27
CA VAL A 14 8.06 -10.60 -1.17
C VAL A 14 6.68 -10.68 -1.84
N ILE A 15 6.26 -11.88 -2.27
CA ILE A 15 4.94 -12.08 -2.88
C ILE A 15 3.83 -11.81 -1.86
N LEU A 16 3.94 -12.37 -0.65
CA LEU A 16 2.97 -12.13 0.42
C LEU A 16 2.94 -10.65 0.85
N GLY A 17 4.10 -10.03 1.01
CA GLY A 17 4.23 -8.61 1.33
C GLY A 17 3.64 -7.70 0.24
N GLY A 18 3.86 -8.04 -1.03
CA GLY A 18 3.28 -7.33 -2.18
C GLY A 18 1.76 -7.44 -2.24
N ILE A 19 1.21 -8.64 -2.02
CA ILE A 19 -0.25 -8.85 -1.95
C ILE A 19 -0.86 -8.07 -0.77
N LEU A 20 -0.20 -8.11 0.39
CA LEU A 20 -0.62 -7.36 1.57
C LEU A 20 -0.62 -5.85 1.28
N THR A 21 0.40 -5.35 0.58
CA THR A 21 0.54 -3.95 0.18
C THR A 21 -0.63 -3.47 -0.68
N LEU A 22 -0.97 -4.23 -1.73
CA LEU A 22 -2.10 -3.90 -2.61
C LEU A 22 -3.43 -3.89 -1.85
N THR A 23 -3.57 -4.79 -0.87
CA THR A 23 -4.77 -4.89 -0.03
C THR A 23 -4.90 -3.67 0.87
N PHE A 24 -3.82 -3.29 1.56
CA PHE A 24 -3.78 -2.09 2.41
C PHE A 24 -4.01 -0.80 1.63
N MET A 25 -3.49 -0.72 0.40
CA MET A 25 -3.74 0.42 -0.48
C MET A 25 -5.22 0.57 -0.83
N LYS A 26 -5.89 -0.53 -1.21
CA LYS A 26 -7.34 -0.52 -1.44
C LYS A 26 -8.12 -0.11 -0.19
N ILE A 27 -7.73 -0.63 0.98
CA ILE A 27 -8.36 -0.29 2.26
C ILE A 27 -8.14 1.20 2.57
N GLY A 28 -6.93 1.72 2.39
CA GLY A 28 -6.61 3.13 2.61
C GLY A 28 -7.49 4.06 1.76
N CYS A 29 -7.58 3.80 0.46
CA CYS A 29 -8.46 4.56 -0.42
C CYS A 29 -9.94 4.44 -0.02
N SER A 30 -10.40 3.24 0.34
CA SER A 30 -11.81 3.03 0.75
C SER A 30 -12.15 3.67 2.09
N MET A 31 -11.24 3.66 3.05
CA MET A 31 -11.39 4.27 4.37
C MET A 31 -11.49 5.79 4.21
N PHE A 32 -10.60 6.38 3.41
CA PHE A 32 -10.64 7.80 3.11
C PHE A 32 -11.90 8.20 2.35
N ASN A 33 -12.30 7.44 1.33
CA ASN A 33 -13.56 7.71 0.60
C ASN A 33 -14.81 7.66 1.51
N LYS A 34 -14.72 7.00 2.67
CA LYS A 34 -15.79 6.94 3.67
C LYS A 34 -15.72 8.07 4.71
N ILE A 35 -14.54 8.66 4.91
CA ILE A 35 -14.30 9.79 5.82
C ILE A 35 -14.71 11.11 5.15
N VAL A 36 -14.43 11.27 3.86
CA VAL A 36 -14.85 12.46 3.10
C VAL A 36 -16.24 12.26 2.49
N THR A 37 -17.10 13.27 2.66
CA THR A 37 -18.48 13.30 2.13
C THR A 37 -18.52 13.43 0.59
N PHE A 38 -17.38 13.65 -0.07
CA PHE A 38 -17.26 13.81 -1.52
C PHE A 38 -16.54 12.61 -2.14
N ASN A 39 -16.96 12.22 -3.35
CA ASN A 39 -16.28 11.16 -4.10
C ASN A 39 -14.89 11.64 -4.53
N ILE A 40 -13.86 11.01 -3.96
CA ILE A 40 -12.46 11.29 -4.27
C ILE A 40 -12.21 11.12 -5.78
N SER A 41 -12.72 10.05 -6.39
CA SER A 41 -12.53 9.77 -7.81
C SER A 41 -13.10 10.85 -8.74
N ASP A 42 -14.25 11.43 -8.39
CA ASP A 42 -14.88 12.48 -9.19
C ASP A 42 -14.09 13.79 -9.09
N GLU A 43 -13.66 14.16 -7.89
CA GLU A 43 -12.86 15.38 -7.67
C GLU A 43 -11.45 15.26 -8.25
N LEU A 44 -10.85 14.06 -8.20
CA LEU A 44 -9.58 13.77 -8.86
C LEU A 44 -9.71 13.94 -10.38
N GLY A 45 -10.79 13.42 -10.97
CA GLY A 45 -11.09 13.53 -12.40
C GLY A 45 -11.38 14.96 -12.87
N LYS A 46 -11.95 15.79 -11.99
CA LYS A 46 -12.14 17.24 -12.22
C LYS A 46 -10.84 18.05 -12.13
N GLY A 47 -9.71 17.43 -11.77
CA GLY A 47 -8.42 18.11 -11.65
C GLY A 47 -8.23 18.84 -10.32
N ASN A 48 -8.93 18.42 -9.25
CA ASN A 48 -8.75 19.04 -7.93
C ASN A 48 -7.39 18.65 -7.34
N ILE A 49 -6.46 19.61 -7.34
CA ILE A 49 -5.07 19.44 -6.90
C ILE A 49 -5.00 19.01 -5.42
N ALA A 50 -5.94 19.46 -4.58
CA ALA A 50 -5.96 19.09 -3.16
C ALA A 50 -6.19 17.58 -2.97
N VAL A 51 -7.10 17.01 -3.76
CA VAL A 51 -7.37 15.57 -3.74
C VAL A 51 -6.20 14.79 -4.35
N GLY A 52 -5.57 15.32 -5.40
CA GLY A 52 -4.33 14.77 -5.95
C GLY A 52 -3.20 14.65 -4.94
N LEU A 53 -2.93 15.73 -4.19
CA LEU A 53 -1.92 15.75 -3.12
C LEU A 53 -2.24 14.79 -1.98
N MET A 54 -3.51 14.66 -1.63
CA MET A 54 -3.98 13.73 -0.59
C MET A 54 -3.75 12.26 -1.00
N VAL A 55 -4.09 11.87 -2.24
CA VAL A 55 -3.84 10.52 -2.76
C VAL A 55 -2.34 10.25 -2.88
N MET A 56 -1.55 11.24 -3.32
CA MET A 56 -0.09 11.14 -3.35
C MET A 56 0.49 10.84 -1.95
N GLY A 57 0.08 11.59 -0.92
CA GLY A 57 0.53 11.38 0.45
C GLY A 57 0.15 9.99 0.99
N LEU A 58 -1.05 9.52 0.66
CA LEU A 58 -1.52 8.18 1.02
C LEU A 58 -0.63 7.09 0.40
N PHE A 59 -0.32 7.19 -0.89
CA PHE A 59 0.55 6.24 -1.59
C PHE A 59 1.97 6.21 -1.00
N ILE A 60 2.55 7.39 -0.76
CA ILE A 60 3.90 7.51 -0.20
C ILE A 60 3.95 6.93 1.22
N GLY A 61 3.00 7.29 2.08
CA GLY A 61 2.96 6.81 3.46
C GLY A 61 2.81 5.29 3.57
N ILE A 62 1.90 4.72 2.79
CA ILE A 62 1.68 3.26 2.73
C ILE A 62 2.93 2.57 2.18
N GLY A 63 3.52 3.09 1.10
CA GLY A 63 4.72 2.53 0.50
C GLY A 63 5.92 2.51 1.45
N ILE A 64 6.14 3.60 2.20
CA ILE A 64 7.22 3.67 3.20
C ILE A 64 6.96 2.68 4.34
N ALA A 65 5.75 2.66 4.91
CA ALA A 65 5.43 1.78 6.03
C ALA A 65 5.63 0.30 5.67
N LEU A 66 5.19 -0.11 4.48
CA LEU A 66 5.31 -1.50 4.01
C LEU A 66 6.72 -1.84 3.56
N GLY A 67 7.41 -0.91 2.89
CA GLY A 67 8.82 -1.07 2.56
C GLY A 67 9.69 -1.27 3.79
N LEU A 68 9.37 -0.57 4.89
CA LEU A 68 10.06 -0.71 6.16
C LEU A 68 9.74 -2.05 6.84
N VAL A 69 8.47 -2.46 6.88
CA VAL A 69 8.07 -3.77 7.44
C VAL A 69 8.71 -4.94 6.67
N ILE A 70 8.67 -4.89 5.34
CA ILE A 70 9.24 -5.96 4.49
C ILE A 70 10.77 -5.93 4.56
N GLY A 71 11.38 -4.74 4.52
CA GLY A 71 12.83 -4.57 4.55
C GLY A 71 13.46 -5.00 5.87
N LEU A 72 12.80 -4.74 7.00
CA LEU A 72 13.25 -5.19 8.33
C LEU A 72 12.95 -6.68 8.59
N GLY A 73 11.98 -7.27 7.88
CA GLY A 73 11.67 -8.70 8.00
C GLY A 73 12.64 -9.61 7.24
N LEU A 74 13.47 -9.06 6.36
CA LEU A 74 14.42 -9.80 5.53
C LEU A 74 15.86 -9.82 6.09
N SER A 75 16.11 -9.23 7.27
CA SER A 75 17.42 -9.15 7.93
C SER A 75 17.68 -10.30 8.89
#